data_AF-A0A3G6RDA8-F1
#
_entry.id   AF-A0A3G6RDA8-F1
#
_cell.length_a   1.000
_cell.length_b   1.000
_cell.length_c   1.000
_cell.angle_alpha   90.00
_cell.angle_beta   90.00
_cell.angle_gamma   90.00
#
_symmetry.space_group_name_H-M   'P 1'
#
loop_
_entity.id
_entity.type
_entity.pdbx_description
1 polymer ?
#
loop_
_entity_poly.entity_id
_entity_poly.type
_entity_poly.pdbx_seq_one_letter_code
_entity_poly.pdbx_strand_id
1 'polypeptide(L)'
;MKVNIRKRELAILNQIDHKLAENVGFNLGLIPSAELDELTLKFTRQNHPNYPTKPQRPEVERSPELSMSIKAGQGTIKTRKVAFLVDNGVSIASISKMKAALIEEGAQAVSFLSDINPY
;
A
#
# COMPACT_ATOMS: atom_id res chain seq x y z
N MET A 1 1.28 -6.38 27.93
CA MET A 1 2.50 -6.60 27.10
C MET A 1 2.36 -6.10 25.66
N LYS A 2 1.39 -6.58 24.85
CA LYS A 2 1.25 -6.19 23.43
C LYS A 2 0.99 -4.69 23.15
N VAL A 3 0.37 -3.97 24.09
CA VAL A 3 0.12 -2.52 23.95
C VAL A 3 1.40 -1.70 24.11
N ASN A 4 2.31 -2.13 24.98
CA ASN A 4 3.57 -1.42 25.21
C ASN A 4 4.50 -1.46 23.99
N ILE A 5 4.47 -2.56 23.23
CA ILE A 5 5.18 -2.66 21.95
C ILE A 5 4.61 -1.64 20.96
N ARG A 6 3.28 -1.62 20.78
CA ARG A 6 2.64 -0.66 19.86
C ARG A 6 2.91 0.79 20.22
N LYS A 7 2.96 1.13 21.51
CA LYS A 7 3.36 2.47 21.98
C LYS A 7 4.79 2.83 21.60
N ARG A 8 5.74 1.90 21.73
CA ARG A 8 7.14 2.09 21.32
C ARG A 8 7.28 2.32 19.83
N GLU A 9 6.66 1.46 19.02
CA GLU A 9 6.70 1.59 17.56
C GLU A 9 6.06 2.90 17.10
N LEU A 10 4.94 3.30 17.71
CA LEU A 10 4.33 4.60 17.43
C LEU A 10 5.24 5.78 17.80
N ALA A 11 5.96 5.69 18.92
CA ALA A 11 6.91 6.73 19.32
C ALA A 11 8.09 6.84 18.33
N ILE A 12 8.57 5.71 17.80
CA ILE A 12 9.60 5.66 16.75
C ILE A 12 9.07 6.27 15.46
N LEU A 13 7.86 5.89 15.04
CA LEU A 13 7.22 6.44 13.84
C LEU A 13 7.04 7.96 13.94
N ASN A 14 6.75 8.46 15.14
CA ASN A 14 6.59 9.88 15.43
C ASN A 14 7.90 10.68 15.36
N GLN A 15 9.07 10.02 15.37
CA GLN A 15 10.35 10.66 15.07
C GLN A 15 10.60 10.85 13.57
N ILE A 16 9.80 10.18 12.72
CA ILE A 16 9.96 10.17 11.27
C ILE A 16 8.93 11.10 10.62
N ASP A 17 7.64 10.87 10.89
CA ASP A 17 6.55 11.66 10.35
C ASP A 17 5.38 11.69 11.34
N HIS A 18 5.08 12.89 11.87
CA HIS A 18 4.06 13.09 12.88
C HIS A 18 2.65 12.74 12.40
N LYS A 19 2.33 13.06 11.15
CA LYS A 19 0.99 12.82 10.59
C LYS A 19 0.77 11.33 10.36
N LEU A 20 1.79 10.62 9.89
CA LEU A 20 1.77 9.16 9.77
C LEU A 20 1.57 8.52 11.15
N ALA A 21 2.32 8.94 12.15
CA ALA A 21 2.19 8.42 13.51
C ALA A 21 0.80 8.69 14.10
N GLU A 22 0.25 9.88 13.91
CA GLU A 22 -1.11 10.25 14.35
C GLU A 22 -2.18 9.35 13.70
N ASN A 23 -2.13 9.17 12.39
CA ASN A 23 -3.09 8.32 11.67
C ASN A 23 -3.01 6.85 12.08
N VAL A 24 -1.79 6.31 12.29
CA VAL A 24 -1.63 4.94 12.78
C VAL A 24 -2.11 4.85 14.24
N GLY A 25 -1.79 5.84 15.07
CA GLY A 25 -2.23 5.94 16.46
C GLY A 25 -3.75 5.94 16.59
N PHE A 26 -4.45 6.74 15.79
CA PHE A 26 -5.91 6.81 15.73
C PHE A 26 -6.54 5.43 15.49
N ASN A 27 -6.04 4.69 14.48
CA ASN A 27 -6.52 3.34 14.17
C ASN A 27 -6.21 2.30 15.26
N LEU A 28 -5.25 2.59 16.15
CA LEU A 28 -4.89 1.75 17.28
C LEU A 28 -5.52 2.20 18.61
N GLY A 29 -6.25 3.32 18.63
CA GLY A 29 -6.76 3.94 19.87
C GLY A 29 -5.64 4.43 20.79
N LEU A 30 -4.51 4.87 20.22
CA LEU A 30 -3.31 5.29 20.94
C LEU A 30 -2.87 6.68 20.50
N ILE A 31 -2.34 7.47 21.44
CA ILE A 31 -1.70 8.75 21.16
C ILE A 31 -0.18 8.50 21.00
N PRO A 32 0.44 8.87 19.87
CA PRO A 32 1.88 8.73 19.70
C PRO A 32 2.64 9.61 20.70
N SER A 33 3.63 9.04 21.38
CA SER A 33 4.55 9.80 22.23
C SER A 33 5.52 10.61 21.38
N ALA A 34 5.82 11.84 21.79
CA ALA A 34 6.91 12.63 21.20
C ALA A 34 8.29 12.09 21.60
N GLU A 35 8.38 11.37 22.72
CA GLU A 35 9.62 10.85 23.27
C GLU A 35 9.71 9.33 23.09
N LEU A 36 10.92 8.85 22.82
CA LEU A 36 11.26 7.43 22.87
C LEU A 36 11.44 7.00 24.33
N ASP A 37 10.98 5.79 24.67
CA ASP A 37 11.20 5.28 26.01
C ASP A 37 12.66 4.85 26.26
N GLU A 38 12.99 4.69 27.54
CA GLU A 38 14.34 4.38 28.00
C GLU A 38 14.88 3.06 27.45
N LEU A 39 14.02 2.06 27.26
CA LEU A 39 14.43 0.77 26.72
C LEU A 39 14.82 0.89 25.25
N THR A 40 14.02 1.62 24.46
CA THR A 40 14.34 1.95 23.07
C THR A 40 15.66 2.71 22.99
N LEU A 41 15.83 3.76 23.80
CA LEU A 41 17.07 4.55 23.86
C LEU A 41 18.28 3.70 24.24
N LYS A 42 18.14 2.78 25.20
CA LYS A 42 19.21 1.86 25.60
C LYS A 42 19.69 1.00 24.44
N PHE A 43 18.76 0.39 23.68
CA PHE A 43 19.11 -0.43 22.52
C PHE A 43 19.71 0.40 21.38
N THR A 44 19.19 1.60 21.12
CA THR A 44 19.75 2.49 20.10
C THR A 44 21.20 2.89 20.44
N ARG A 45 21.47 3.23 21.71
CA ARG A 45 22.81 3.66 22.15
C ARG A 45 23.86 2.55 22.14
N GLN A 46 23.46 1.27 22.15
CA GLN A 46 24.42 0.16 21.99
C GLN A 46 25.10 0.18 20.62
N ASN A 47 24.37 0.57 19.57
CA ASN A 47 24.90 0.65 18.20
C ASN A 47 25.26 2.10 17.79
N HIS A 48 24.67 3.09 18.46
CA HIS A 48 24.89 4.51 18.22
C HIS A 48 25.13 5.27 19.53
N PRO A 49 26.35 5.19 20.12
CA PRO A 49 26.63 5.72 21.47
C PRO A 49 26.25 7.19 21.70
N ASN A 50 26.27 7.99 20.64
CA ASN A 50 25.99 9.42 20.69
C ASN A 50 24.50 9.79 20.41
N TYR A 51 23.57 8.83 20.47
CA TYR A 51 22.14 9.08 20.25
C TYR A 51 21.48 9.79 21.46
N PRO A 52 20.58 10.78 21.24
CA PRO A 52 20.05 11.24 19.95
C PRO A 52 21.03 12.09 19.17
N THR A 53 21.19 11.79 17.89
CA THR A 53 21.97 12.63 16.97
C THR A 53 21.06 13.66 16.32
N LYS A 54 21.62 14.83 16.00
CA LYS A 54 20.91 15.80 15.17
C LYS A 54 20.79 15.20 13.75
N PRO A 55 19.57 14.97 13.22
CA PRO A 55 19.42 14.45 11.87
C PRO A 55 20.04 15.44 10.88
N GLN A 56 20.84 14.91 9.95
CA GLN A 56 21.36 15.71 8.85
C GLN A 56 20.21 16.08 7.92
N ARG A 57 20.27 17.27 7.32
CA ARG A 57 19.30 17.65 6.31
C ARG A 57 19.47 16.69 5.11
N PRO A 58 18.40 16.00 4.66
CA PRO A 58 18.50 15.16 3.48
C PRO A 58 18.80 16.02 2.25
N GLU A 59 19.60 15.49 1.33
CA GLU A 59 19.87 16.15 0.05
C GLU A 59 18.59 16.33 -0.77
N VAL A 60 17.69 15.35 -0.68
CA VAL A 60 16.38 15.35 -1.33
C VAL A 60 15.30 15.06 -0.29
N GLU A 61 14.42 16.02 -0.04
CA GLU A 61 13.31 15.87 0.91
C GLU A 61 12.19 14.96 0.37
N ARG A 62 11.99 14.95 -0.96
CA ARG A 62 10.99 14.11 -1.65
C ARG A 62 11.48 13.71 -3.02
N SER A 63 11.37 12.41 -3.35
CA SER A 63 11.66 11.87 -4.67
C SER A 63 10.40 11.19 -5.22
N PRO A 64 9.82 11.68 -6.34
CA PRO A 64 8.71 11.01 -7.03
C PRO A 64 9.03 9.57 -7.42
N GLU A 65 10.30 9.25 -7.66
CA GLU A 65 10.79 7.95 -8.10
C GLU A 65 10.68 6.88 -7.00
N LEU A 66 10.63 7.29 -5.72
CA LEU A 66 10.37 6.38 -4.59
C LEU A 66 8.89 5.98 -4.48
N SER A 67 8.01 6.59 -5.27
CA SER A 67 6.58 6.25 -5.31
C SER A 67 6.30 5.19 -6.38
N MET A 68 5.54 4.17 -6.01
CA MET A 68 4.96 3.21 -6.97
C MET A 68 3.69 3.74 -7.66
N SER A 69 3.27 4.98 -7.36
CA SER A 69 2.05 5.56 -7.92
C SER A 69 2.24 5.80 -9.42
N ILE A 70 1.40 5.15 -10.22
CA ILE A 70 1.36 5.38 -11.66
C ILE A 70 0.59 6.68 -11.93
N LYS A 71 1.18 7.59 -12.71
CA LYS A 71 0.50 8.82 -13.13
C LYS A 71 -0.69 8.49 -14.03
N ALA A 72 -1.72 9.33 -13.96
CA ALA A 72 -2.89 9.20 -14.83
C ALA A 72 -2.46 9.11 -16.30
N GLY A 73 -2.99 8.11 -17.03
CA GLY A 73 -2.64 7.84 -18.42
C GLY A 73 -1.30 7.15 -18.67
N GLN A 74 -0.47 6.90 -17.65
CA GLN A 74 0.83 6.23 -17.80
C GLN A 74 0.81 4.74 -17.44
N GLY A 75 -0.36 4.20 -17.08
CA GLY A 75 -0.55 2.78 -16.82
C GLY A 75 -0.71 1.96 -18.09
N THR A 76 -0.60 0.64 -17.97
CA THR A 76 -0.93 -0.30 -19.04
C THR A 76 -1.77 -1.46 -18.51
N ILE A 77 -2.69 -1.95 -19.33
CA ILE A 77 -3.46 -3.17 -19.07
C ILE A 77 -2.90 -4.39 -19.79
N LYS A 78 -1.76 -4.26 -20.50
CA LYS A 78 -1.10 -5.38 -21.17
C LYS A 78 -0.84 -6.51 -20.19
N THR A 79 -1.23 -7.72 -20.57
CA THR A 79 -1.17 -8.96 -19.76
C THR A 79 -2.07 -8.99 -18.51
N ARG A 80 -2.81 -7.91 -18.19
CA ARG A 80 -3.77 -7.92 -17.08
C ARG A 80 -4.98 -8.76 -17.43
N LYS A 81 -5.52 -9.48 -16.44
CA LYS A 81 -6.73 -10.28 -16.58
C LYS A 81 -7.94 -9.45 -16.16
N VAL A 82 -8.98 -9.47 -16.99
CA VAL A 82 -10.28 -8.86 -16.71
C VAL A 82 -11.30 -9.98 -16.64
N ALA A 83 -11.93 -10.13 -15.47
CA ALA A 83 -12.97 -11.13 -15.25
C ALA A 83 -14.31 -10.65 -15.86
N PHE A 84 -14.91 -11.51 -16.68
CA PHE A 84 -16.25 -11.35 -17.23
C PHE A 84 -17.17 -12.30 -16.47
N LEU A 85 -18.01 -11.76 -15.60
CA LEU A 85 -19.05 -12.53 -14.92
C LEU A 85 -20.23 -12.65 -15.89
N VAL A 86 -20.51 -13.87 -16.34
CA VAL A 86 -21.50 -14.15 -17.37
C VAL A 86 -22.50 -15.19 -16.88
N ASP A 87 -23.74 -15.06 -17.32
CA ASP A 87 -24.83 -15.99 -17.01
C ASP A 87 -25.76 -16.12 -18.22
N ASN A 88 -26.74 -16.99 -18.14
CA ASN A 88 -27.79 -17.16 -19.13
C ASN A 88 -28.55 -15.83 -19.35
N GLY A 89 -28.79 -15.49 -20.62
CA GLY A 89 -29.51 -14.27 -21.00
C GLY A 89 -28.64 -13.03 -21.18
N VAL A 90 -27.32 -13.11 -21.00
CA VAL A 90 -26.41 -11.99 -21.31
C VAL A 90 -26.34 -11.68 -22.81
N SER A 91 -26.14 -10.41 -23.15
CA SER A 91 -25.91 -9.99 -24.53
C SER A 91 -24.51 -10.39 -25.02
N ILE A 92 -24.47 -11.37 -25.94
CA ILE A 92 -23.23 -11.79 -26.60
C ILE A 92 -22.58 -10.63 -27.36
N ALA A 93 -23.36 -9.76 -28.00
CA ALA A 93 -22.85 -8.61 -28.71
C ALA A 93 -22.11 -7.63 -27.78
N SER A 94 -22.69 -7.37 -26.61
CA SER A 94 -22.08 -6.49 -25.60
C SER A 94 -20.77 -7.07 -25.06
N ILE A 95 -20.76 -8.36 -24.73
CA ILE A 95 -19.56 -9.07 -24.24
C ILE A 95 -18.46 -9.07 -25.30
N SER A 96 -18.81 -9.39 -26.55
CA SER A 96 -17.84 -9.48 -27.64
C SER A 96 -17.19 -8.14 -27.93
N LYS A 97 -17.98 -7.05 -27.93
CA LYS A 97 -17.47 -5.68 -28.12
C LYS A 97 -16.44 -5.31 -27.05
N MET A 98 -16.75 -5.58 -25.77
CA MET A 98 -15.84 -5.27 -24.66
C MET A 98 -14.59 -6.15 -24.69
N LYS A 99 -14.75 -7.46 -24.94
CA LYS A 99 -13.63 -8.39 -25.06
C LYS A 99 -12.66 -7.98 -26.17
N ALA A 100 -13.17 -7.57 -27.33
CA ALA A 100 -12.35 -7.10 -28.43
C ALA A 100 -11.51 -5.87 -28.05
N ALA A 101 -12.15 -4.84 -27.47
CA ALA A 101 -11.45 -3.62 -27.04
C ALA A 101 -10.34 -3.91 -26.00
N LEU A 102 -10.56 -4.86 -25.08
CA LEU A 102 -9.53 -5.25 -24.11
C LEU A 102 -8.36 -6.00 -24.76
N ILE A 103 -8.63 -6.90 -25.70
CA ILE A 103 -7.60 -7.67 -26.39
C ILE A 103 -6.76 -6.76 -27.29
N GLU A 104 -7.38 -5.77 -27.95
CA GLU A 104 -6.69 -4.74 -28.75
C GLU A 104 -5.64 -3.99 -27.92
N GLU A 105 -5.95 -3.69 -26.65
CA GLU A 105 -5.04 -3.07 -25.68
C GLU A 105 -4.09 -4.08 -24.98
N GLY A 106 -4.14 -5.36 -25.36
CA GLY A 106 -3.27 -6.42 -24.86
C GLY A 106 -3.65 -7.02 -23.50
N ALA A 107 -4.86 -6.74 -23.01
CA ALA A 107 -5.41 -7.39 -21.82
C ALA A 107 -6.01 -8.77 -22.15
N GLN A 108 -6.22 -9.58 -21.11
CA GLN A 108 -6.76 -10.94 -21.20
C GLN A 108 -8.18 -10.96 -20.62
N ALA A 109 -9.19 -11.24 -21.45
CA ALA A 109 -10.55 -11.45 -20.99
C ALA A 109 -10.74 -12.89 -20.50
N VAL A 110 -11.21 -13.06 -19.25
CA VAL A 110 -11.44 -14.37 -18.61
C VAL A 110 -12.92 -14.46 -18.23
N SER A 111 -13.66 -15.36 -18.86
CA SER A 111 -15.08 -15.57 -18.57
C SER A 111 -15.27 -16.54 -17.40
N PHE A 112 -16.16 -16.17 -16.49
CA PHE A 112 -16.63 -17.01 -15.39
C PHE A 112 -18.14 -17.15 -15.52
N LEU A 113 -18.61 -18.39 -15.64
CA LEU A 113 -20.02 -18.75 -15.69
C LEU A 113 -20.50 -19.16 -14.30
N SER A 114 -21.75 -18.83 -13.98
CA SER A 114 -22.42 -19.21 -12.72
C SER A 114 -22.47 -20.73 -12.52
N ASP A 115 -22.59 -21.48 -13.61
CA ASP A 115 -22.60 -22.93 -13.63
C ASP A 115 -21.42 -23.47 -14.45
N ILE A 116 -20.72 -24.48 -13.92
CA ILE A 116 -19.56 -25.13 -14.58
C ILE A 116 -20.04 -26.17 -15.61
N ASN A 117 -21.32 -26.20 -15.99
CA ASN A 117 -21.85 -27.35 -16.73
C ASN A 117 -21.32 -27.38 -18.18
N PRO A 118 -20.49 -28.36 -18.57
CA PRO A 118 -19.85 -28.41 -19.88
C PRO A 118 -20.62 -29.31 -20.88
N TYR A 119 -21.95 -29.41 -20.74
CA TYR A 119 -22.80 -30.25 -21.58
C TYR A 119 -23.86 -29.42 -22.31
#